data_AF-A0A7J9XY45-F1
#
_entry.id   AF-A0A7J9XY45-F1
#
_cell.length_a   1.000
_cell.length_b   1.000
_cell.length_c   1.000
_cell.angle_alpha   90.00
_cell.angle_beta   90.00
_cell.angle_gamma   90.00
#
_symmetry.space_group_name_H-M   'P 1'
#
loop_
_entity.id
_entity.type
_entity.pdbx_description
1 polymer ?
#
loop_
_entity_poly.entity_id
_entity_poly.type
_entity_poly.pdbx_seq_one_letter_code
_entity_poly.pdbx_strand_id
1 'polypeptide(L)' 'MARRPEVFARPLTDEENHRLVGITRSTRAPVRLRRAMIVQMSAQARSVQDIAALTGSPRRTAS' A
#
# COMPACT_ATOMS: atom_id res chain seq x y z
N MET A 1 -12.92 20.12 7.50
CA MET A 1 -12.58 19.24 6.35
C MET A 1 -12.15 17.89 6.89
N ALA A 2 -12.73 16.78 6.40
CA ALA A 2 -12.33 15.44 6.83
C ALA A 2 -10.87 15.19 6.40
N ARG A 3 -9.98 14.89 7.36
CA ARG A 3 -8.55 14.65 7.13
C ARG A 3 -8.39 13.51 6.13
N ARG A 4 -7.88 13.81 4.94
CA ARG A 4 -7.60 12.81 3.90
C ARG A 4 -6.53 11.86 4.49
N PRO A 5 -6.79 10.55 4.63
CA PRO A 5 -5.80 9.66 5.24
C PRO A 5 -4.51 9.68 4.43
N GLU A 6 -3.42 9.93 5.15
CA GLU A 6 -2.13 10.47 4.73
C GLU A 6 -1.16 9.40 4.24
N VAL A 7 -1.64 8.39 3.51
CA VAL A 7 -0.83 7.16 3.48
C VAL A 7 0.50 7.37 2.74
N PHE A 8 0.62 8.34 1.83
CA PHE A 8 1.90 8.93 1.44
C PHE A 8 1.76 10.43 1.18
N ALA A 9 2.60 11.26 1.82
CA ALA A 9 2.60 12.71 1.65
C ALA A 9 3.38 13.18 0.41
N ARG A 10 4.07 12.27 -0.30
CA ARG A 10 4.87 12.59 -1.48
C ARG A 10 4.75 11.54 -2.59
N PRO A 11 4.91 11.92 -3.86
CA PRO A 11 5.05 10.98 -4.95
C PRO A 11 6.35 10.17 -4.83
N LEU A 12 6.33 8.97 -5.44
CA LEU A 12 7.50 8.12 -5.61
C LEU A 12 8.28 8.53 -6.85
N THR A 13 9.61 8.44 -6.78
CA THR A 13 10.44 8.51 -7.99
C THR A 13 10.33 7.22 -8.80
N ASP A 14 10.78 7.24 -10.06
CA ASP A 14 10.78 6.05 -10.91
C ASP A 14 11.65 4.93 -10.33
N GLU A 15 12.79 5.26 -9.74
CA GLU A 15 13.68 4.32 -9.06
C GLU A 15 12.99 3.65 -7.87
N GLU A 16 12.25 4.42 -7.07
CA GLU A 16 11.48 3.89 -5.94
C GLU A 16 10.34 2.98 -6.41
N ASN A 17 9.63 3.38 -7.47
CA ASN A 17 8.60 2.56 -8.11
C ASN A 17 9.18 1.25 -8.62
N HIS A 18 10.33 1.30 -9.30
CA HIS A 18 11.00 0.11 -9.84
C HIS A 18 11.39 -0.87 -8.73
N ARG A 19 11.96 -0.36 -7.62
CA ARG A 19 12.30 -1.19 -6.45
C ARG A 19 11.08 -1.84 -5.83
N LEU A 20 9.96 -1.12 -5.68
CA LEU A 20 8.73 -1.67 -5.14
C LEU A 20 8.17 -2.78 -6.04
N VAL A 21 8.16 -2.59 -7.36
CA VAL A 21 7.77 -3.62 -8.33
C VAL A 21 8.70 -4.84 -8.24
N GLY A 22 10.01 -4.62 -8.08
CA GLY A 22 10.97 -5.70 -7.86
C GLY A 22 10.65 -6.51 -6.59
N ILE A 23 10.33 -5.84 -5.49
CA ILE A 23 9.95 -6.50 -4.23
C ILE A 23 8.65 -7.28 -4.40
N THR A 24 7.61 -6.69 -5.00
CA THR A 24 6.31 -7.36 -5.15
C THR A 24 6.40 -8.61 -6.04
N ARG A 25 7.32 -8.63 -7.00
CA ARG A 25 7.54 -9.78 -7.90
C ARG A 25 8.41 -10.90 -7.32
N SER A 26 9.35 -10.57 -6.42
CA SER A 26 10.41 -11.51 -6.02
C SER A 26 10.34 -11.97 -4.56
N THR A 27 9.66 -11.22 -3.69
CA THR A 27 9.71 -11.49 -2.25
C THR A 27 8.85 -12.70 -1.87
N ARG A 28 9.44 -13.61 -1.09
CA ARG A 28 8.70 -14.71 -0.44
C ARG A 28 8.15 -14.33 0.94
N ALA A 29 8.53 -13.17 1.48
CA ALA A 29 8.12 -12.72 2.79
C ALA A 29 6.76 -11.99 2.69
N PRO A 30 5.67 -12.55 3.26
CA PRO A 30 4.33 -11.98 3.09
C PRO A 30 4.22 -10.55 3.62
N VAL A 31 4.90 -10.25 4.73
CA VAL A 31 4.93 -8.91 5.32
C VAL A 31 5.63 -7.90 4.41
N ARG A 32 6.71 -8.30 3.72
CA ARG A 32 7.42 -7.41 2.79
C ARG A 32 6.59 -7.16 1.53
N LEU A 33 5.94 -8.19 1.00
CA LEU A 33 5.01 -8.08 -0.13
C LEU A 33 3.88 -7.09 0.19
N ARG A 34 3.23 -7.30 1.33
CA ARG A 34 2.12 -6.46 1.79
C ARG A 34 2.53 -5.00 1.96
N ARG A 35 3.67 -4.74 2.61
CA ARG A 35 4.16 -3.36 2.78
C ARG A 35 4.45 -2.71 1.43
N ALA A 36 5.11 -3.39 0.51
CA ALA A 36 5.39 -2.85 -0.82
C ALA A 36 4.11 -2.50 -1.59
N MET A 37 3.08 -3.36 -1.53
CA MET A 37 1.77 -3.09 -2.12
C MET A 37 1.09 -1.87 -1.49
N ILE A 38 1.10 -1.75 -0.16
CA ILE A 38 0.52 -0.58 0.54
C ILE A 38 1.19 0.71 0.07
N VAL A 39 2.52 0.74 0.02
CA VAL A 39 3.29 1.92 -0.43
C VAL A 39 2.93 2.28 -1.88
N GLN A 40 2.98 1.30 -2.78
CA GLN A 40 2.72 1.51 -4.20
C GLN A 40 1.30 2.03 -4.46
N MET A 41 0.29 1.44 -3.80
CA MET A 41 -1.11 1.85 -3.98
C MET A 41 -1.40 3.22 -3.34
N SER A 42 -0.73 3.53 -2.24
CA SER A 42 -0.89 4.83 -1.58
C SER A 42 -0.31 5.97 -2.41
N ALA A 43 0.83 5.74 -3.10
CA ALA A 43 1.38 6.71 -4.05
C ALA A 43 0.45 6.96 -5.25
N GLN A 44 -0.45 6.01 -5.55
CA GLN A 44 -1.50 6.14 -6.56
C GLN A 44 -2.79 6.77 -6.02
N ALA A 45 -2.76 7.33 -4.80
CA ALA A 45 -3.91 7.94 -4.12
C ALA A 45 -5.14 7.00 -3.98
N ARG A 46 -4.92 5.67 -3.94
CA ARG A 46 -5.97 4.69 -3.62
C ARG A 46 -6.46 4.91 -2.18
N SER A 47 -7.74 4.64 -1.94
CA SER A 47 -8.31 4.77 -0.60
C SER A 47 -7.76 3.69 0.34
N VAL A 48 -7.70 3.99 1.65
CA VAL A 48 -7.31 3.02 2.68
C VAL A 48 -8.18 1.76 2.61
N GLN A 49 -9.48 1.93 2.30
CA GLN A 49 -10.42 0.83 2.20
C GLN A 49 -10.08 -0.11 1.03
N ASP A 50 -9.74 0.45 -0.13
CA ASP A 50 -9.33 -0.35 -1.31
C ASP A 50 -8.02 -1.10 -1.04
N ILE A 51 -7.04 -0.42 -0.44
CA ILE A 51 -5.75 -1.01 -0.07
C ILE A 51 -5.95 -2.14 0.94
N ALA A 52 -6.79 -1.94 1.95
CA ALA A 52 -7.07 -2.94 2.98
C ALA A 52 -7.76 -4.18 2.39
N ALA A 53 -8.72 -3.99 1.47
CA ALA A 53 -9.41 -5.07 0.77
C ALA A 53 -8.45 -5.91 -0.09
N LEU A 54 -7.51 -5.26 -0.79
CA LEU A 54 -6.55 -5.95 -1.67
C LEU A 54 -5.40 -6.63 -0.92
N THR A 55 -5.03 -6.12 0.27
CA THR A 55 -3.87 -6.61 1.02
C THR A 55 -4.22 -7.52 2.21
N GLY A 56 -5.47 -7.96 2.29
CA GLY A 56 -5.92 -8.95 3.27
C GLY A 56 -6.00 -8.43 4.71
N SER A 57 -6.26 -7.14 4.91
CA SER A 57 -6.61 -6.67 6.26
C SER A 57 -8.07 -7.02 6.54
N PRO A 58 -8.36 -7.91 7.49
CA PRO A 58 -9.74 -8.23 7.81
C PRO A 58 -10.45 -6.96 8.29
N ARG A 59 -11.65 -6.74 7.75
CA ARG A 59 -12.66 -5.86 8.34
C ARG A 59 -12.74 -6.27 9.82
N ARG A 60 -12.25 -5.43 10.75
CA ARG A 60 -12.68 -5.54 12.15
C ARG A 60 -14.14 -5.12 12.14
N THR A 61 -15.03 -6.10 11.94
CA THR A 61 -16.43 -5.96 12.34
C THR A 61 -16.38 -5.71 13.84
N ALA A 62 -16.57 -4.45 14.23
CA ALA A 62 -16.85 -4.14 15.62
C ALA A 62 -18.21 -4.79 15.93
N SER A 63 -18.18 -5.75 16.85
CA SER A 63 -19.36 -6.18 17.61
C SER A 63 -19.71 -5.14 18.66
#